data_AF-A0A174FMX7-F1
#
_entry.id   AF-A0A174FMX7-F1
#
_cell.length_a   1.000
_cell.length_b   1.000
_cell.length_c   1.000
_cell.angle_alpha   90.00
_cell.angle_beta   90.00
_cell.angle_gamma   90.00
#
_symmetry.space_group_name_H-M   'P 1'
#
loop_
_entity.id
_entity.type
_entity.pdbx_description
1 polymer ?
#
loop_
_entity_poly.entity_id
_entity_poly.type
_entity_poly.pdbx_seq_one_letter_code
_entity_poly.pdbx_strand_id
1 'polypeptide(L)'
;MRLVAFRKRLIIKYWRGAHSIRNYIFEKIEDPEDNLTYYLIPDEICGPCTIGFFRQKIVFPESFPLHPDFIMVYKHEHTHLKNHDNLVKLLCLFVLCLHWMNPVAYLLLFLYIDTAEIVSDSVAVDGCTKEKRQDYASLLVLEAATSDIRPAVWKNNLSGHKNNKEGKDFKTLKRRINYMMKEKRKGMLQRGIMVAVSALTVMASVGTVMAYEPIQSSDVSVSDSISDYDLDFTDFGFEADNNIVDNIDTSIIDFSETNDVFISEDGTQIPIKDLSAPRAICTHSMINGYLNNHSSNGSGGCTVYVYKCQRCEKCGYLANATLYSTNTYVKCPHK
;
A
#
# COMPACT_ATOMS: atom_id res chain seq x y z
N MET A 1 11.78 -0.41 -10.56
CA MET A 1 11.31 -1.03 -11.83
C MET A 1 11.45 -2.55 -11.90
N ARG A 2 12.57 -3.18 -11.48
CA ARG A 2 12.80 -4.64 -11.60
C ARG A 2 11.84 -5.55 -10.79
N LEU A 3 11.37 -5.10 -9.62
CA LEU A 3 10.45 -5.88 -8.77
C LEU A 3 9.03 -5.99 -9.35
N VAL A 4 8.52 -4.93 -9.98
CA VAL A 4 7.21 -4.93 -10.64
C VAL A 4 7.21 -5.87 -11.85
N ALA A 5 8.30 -5.89 -12.63
CA ALA A 5 8.46 -6.78 -13.77
C ALA A 5 8.52 -8.28 -13.36
N PHE A 6 9.22 -8.61 -12.27
CA PHE A 6 9.26 -9.97 -11.72
C PHE A 6 7.87 -10.44 -11.24
N ARG A 7 7.07 -9.53 -10.68
CA ARG A 7 5.75 -9.85 -10.12
C ARG A 7 4.65 -9.98 -11.17
N LYS A 8 4.67 -9.15 -12.23
CA LYS A 8 3.86 -9.39 -13.45
C LYS A 8 4.14 -10.77 -14.04
N ARG A 9 5.39 -11.22 -14.00
CA ARG A 9 5.81 -12.58 -14.40
C ARG A 9 5.12 -13.68 -13.60
N LEU A 10 4.82 -13.49 -12.31
CA LEU A 10 4.11 -14.48 -11.49
C LEU A 10 2.66 -14.67 -11.95
N ILE A 11 1.96 -13.55 -12.21
CA ILE A 11 0.59 -13.57 -12.72
C ILE A 11 0.54 -14.21 -14.11
N ILE A 12 1.49 -13.86 -15.00
CA ILE A 12 1.60 -14.44 -16.33
C ILE A 12 1.92 -15.95 -16.27
N LYS A 13 2.83 -16.37 -15.38
CA LYS A 13 3.13 -17.80 -15.16
C LYS A 13 1.91 -18.56 -14.66
N TYR A 14 1.15 -18.00 -13.74
CA TYR A 14 -0.10 -18.60 -13.26
C TYR A 14 -1.09 -18.74 -14.41
N TRP A 15 -1.31 -17.66 -15.18
CA TRP A 15 -2.26 -17.67 -16.28
C TRP A 15 -1.89 -18.70 -17.35
N ARG A 16 -0.60 -18.79 -17.71
CA ARG A 16 -0.10 -19.82 -18.64
C ARG A 16 -0.30 -21.24 -18.10
N GLY A 17 -0.02 -21.48 -16.82
CA GLY A 17 -0.23 -22.79 -16.19
C GLY A 17 -1.69 -23.22 -16.22
N ALA A 18 -2.60 -22.35 -15.78
CA ALA A 18 -4.04 -22.62 -15.79
C ALA A 18 -4.57 -22.84 -17.22
N HIS A 19 -4.07 -22.07 -18.19
CA HIS A 19 -4.43 -22.24 -19.59
C HIS A 19 -3.88 -23.54 -20.18
N SER A 20 -2.65 -23.94 -19.81
CA SER A 20 -2.04 -25.19 -20.25
C SER A 20 -2.85 -26.40 -19.80
N ILE A 21 -3.27 -26.43 -18.52
CA ILE A 21 -4.01 -27.58 -17.98
C ILE A 21 -5.42 -27.69 -18.59
N ARG A 22 -6.02 -26.54 -18.94
CA ARG A 22 -7.28 -26.51 -19.68
C ARG A 22 -7.23 -27.28 -21.01
N ASN A 23 -6.06 -27.35 -21.64
CA ASN A 23 -5.91 -28.07 -22.92
C ASN A 23 -5.80 -29.59 -22.75
N TYR A 24 -5.56 -30.08 -21.53
CA TYR A 24 -5.50 -31.51 -21.23
C TYR A 24 -6.82 -32.07 -20.70
N ILE A 25 -7.84 -31.22 -20.53
CA ILE A 25 -9.18 -31.65 -20.17
C ILE A 25 -9.77 -32.40 -21.36
N PHE A 26 -10.03 -33.70 -21.19
CA PHE A 26 -10.59 -34.54 -22.25
C PHE A 26 -12.06 -34.86 -22.03
N GLU A 27 -12.54 -34.91 -20.78
CA GLU A 27 -13.92 -35.26 -20.47
C GLU A 27 -14.50 -34.35 -19.36
N LYS A 28 -15.81 -34.12 -19.44
CA LYS A 28 -16.60 -33.41 -18.43
C LYS A 28 -17.65 -34.37 -17.91
N ILE A 29 -17.66 -34.60 -16.60
CA ILE A 29 -18.64 -35.44 -15.93
C ILE A 29 -19.62 -34.51 -15.20
N GLU A 30 -20.89 -34.69 -15.50
CA GLU A 30 -22.01 -34.06 -14.79
C GLU A 30 -22.86 -35.18 -14.22
N ASP A 31 -22.85 -35.30 -12.89
CA ASP A 31 -23.73 -36.20 -12.17
C ASP A 31 -24.91 -35.38 -11.63
N PRO A 32 -26.10 -35.47 -12.25
CA PRO A 32 -27.27 -34.73 -11.83
C PRO A 32 -27.88 -35.25 -10.52
N GLU A 33 -27.60 -36.50 -10.11
CA GLU A 33 -28.16 -37.07 -8.88
C GLU A 33 -27.46 -36.49 -7.65
N ASP A 34 -26.13 -36.42 -7.70
CA ASP A 34 -25.31 -35.88 -6.61
C ASP A 34 -24.92 -34.40 -6.80
N ASN A 35 -25.40 -33.75 -7.87
CA ASN A 35 -25.07 -32.38 -8.26
C ASN A 35 -23.55 -32.14 -8.34
N LEU A 36 -22.83 -33.11 -8.93
CA LEU A 36 -21.39 -33.08 -9.10
C LEU A 36 -21.04 -32.61 -10.50
N THR A 37 -20.06 -31.71 -10.61
CA THR A 37 -19.53 -31.28 -11.90
C THR A 37 -18.02 -31.18 -11.82
N TYR A 38 -17.33 -32.03 -12.57
CA TYR A 38 -15.88 -32.05 -12.63
C TYR A 38 -15.37 -32.45 -14.01
N TYR A 39 -14.08 -32.23 -14.23
CA TYR A 39 -13.41 -32.48 -15.50
C TYR A 39 -12.26 -33.46 -15.28
N LEU A 40 -12.04 -34.37 -16.24
CA LEU A 40 -10.97 -35.35 -16.18
C LEU A 40 -9.72 -34.89 -16.92
N ILE A 41 -8.55 -35.20 -16.34
CA ILE A 41 -7.22 -35.02 -16.93
C ILE A 41 -6.39 -36.30 -16.75
N PRO A 42 -5.38 -36.52 -17.60
CA PRO A 42 -4.45 -37.63 -17.44
C PRO A 42 -3.71 -37.58 -16.10
N ASP A 43 -3.50 -38.74 -15.48
CA ASP A 43 -2.97 -38.88 -14.12
C ASP A 43 -1.58 -38.25 -13.92
N GLU A 44 -0.75 -38.22 -14.98
CA GLU A 44 0.63 -37.74 -14.93
C GLU A 44 0.76 -36.21 -14.84
N ILE A 45 -0.33 -35.48 -15.06
CA ILE A 45 -0.27 -34.03 -15.21
C ILE A 45 -0.31 -33.32 -13.86
N CYS A 46 -1.27 -33.70 -13.01
CA CYS A 46 -1.65 -32.92 -11.85
C CYS A 46 -2.69 -33.69 -11.02
N GLY A 47 -2.57 -33.65 -9.68
CA GLY A 47 -3.60 -34.17 -8.78
C GLY A 47 -4.94 -33.40 -8.83
N PRO A 48 -5.90 -33.72 -7.95
CA PRO A 48 -7.14 -32.95 -7.81
C PRO A 48 -6.87 -31.45 -7.62
N CYS A 49 -7.56 -30.60 -8.36
CA CYS A 49 -7.44 -29.15 -8.19
C CYS A 49 -8.58 -28.33 -8.82
N THR A 50 -8.75 -27.13 -8.28
CA THR A 50 -9.62 -26.10 -8.86
C THR A 50 -8.83 -25.14 -9.75
N ILE A 51 -9.18 -25.11 -11.04
CA ILE A 51 -8.47 -24.40 -12.10
C ILE A 51 -9.26 -23.18 -12.58
N GLY A 52 -8.60 -22.04 -12.76
CA GLY A 52 -9.18 -20.83 -13.36
C GLY A 52 -9.40 -19.69 -12.38
N PHE A 53 -9.65 -18.48 -12.90
CA PHE A 53 -9.86 -17.26 -12.11
C PHE A 53 -11.33 -16.85 -12.07
N PHE A 54 -11.88 -16.44 -13.23
CA PHE A 54 -13.27 -15.97 -13.35
C PHE A 54 -14.25 -17.12 -13.66
N ARG A 55 -13.77 -18.16 -14.33
CA ARG A 55 -14.53 -19.38 -14.65
C ARG A 55 -13.75 -20.56 -14.11
N GLN A 56 -13.90 -20.79 -12.81
CA GLN A 56 -13.24 -21.89 -12.12
C GLN A 56 -13.87 -23.23 -12.50
N LYS A 57 -13.06 -24.27 -12.58
CA LYS A 57 -13.43 -25.65 -12.91
C LYS A 57 -12.72 -26.60 -11.96
N ILE A 58 -13.42 -27.61 -11.46
CA ILE A 58 -12.82 -28.67 -10.64
C ILE A 58 -12.28 -29.75 -11.58
N VAL A 59 -11.04 -30.15 -11.38
CA VAL A 59 -10.34 -31.09 -12.24
C VAL A 59 -9.79 -32.23 -11.42
N PHE A 60 -9.97 -33.46 -11.91
CA PHE A 60 -9.51 -34.69 -11.28
C PHE A 60 -8.66 -35.53 -12.25
N PRO A 61 -7.63 -36.23 -11.74
CA PRO A 61 -7.02 -37.36 -12.44
C PRO A 61 -8.06 -38.41 -12.81
N GLU A 62 -7.86 -39.10 -13.91
CA GLU A 62 -8.74 -40.17 -14.41
C GLU A 62 -8.95 -41.29 -13.38
N SER A 63 -7.89 -41.67 -12.64
CA SER A 63 -7.98 -42.73 -11.64
C SER A 63 -8.59 -42.29 -10.31
N PHE A 64 -8.71 -40.98 -10.06
CA PHE A 64 -9.09 -40.46 -8.74
C PHE A 64 -10.58 -40.64 -8.37
N PRO A 65 -11.56 -40.50 -9.28
CA PRO A 65 -12.98 -40.77 -8.98
C PRO A 65 -13.28 -42.16 -8.46
N LEU A 66 -12.41 -43.15 -8.72
CA LEU A 66 -12.53 -44.51 -8.22
C LEU A 66 -12.13 -44.65 -6.74
N HIS A 67 -11.54 -43.61 -6.15
CA HIS A 67 -11.06 -43.65 -4.77
C HIS A 67 -12.24 -43.58 -3.76
N PRO A 68 -12.24 -44.39 -2.69
CA PRO A 68 -13.34 -44.42 -1.70
C PRO A 68 -13.55 -43.07 -0.99
N ASP A 69 -12.55 -42.20 -0.97
CA ASP A 69 -12.59 -40.87 -0.36
C ASP A 69 -12.83 -39.73 -1.36
N PHE A 70 -13.19 -40.06 -2.61
CA PHE A 70 -13.48 -39.10 -3.68
C PHE A 70 -14.43 -37.99 -3.23
N ILE A 71 -15.53 -38.34 -2.57
CA ILE A 71 -16.56 -37.38 -2.12
C ILE A 71 -15.98 -36.34 -1.16
N MET A 72 -15.04 -36.73 -0.27
CA MET A 72 -14.41 -35.78 0.66
C MET A 72 -13.49 -34.81 -0.08
N VAL A 73 -12.72 -35.31 -1.04
CA VAL A 73 -11.83 -34.47 -1.86
C VAL A 73 -12.63 -33.57 -2.80
N TYR A 74 -13.74 -34.06 -3.36
CA TYR A 74 -14.67 -33.23 -4.12
C TYR A 74 -15.23 -32.10 -3.27
N LYS A 75 -15.69 -32.38 -2.04
CA LYS A 75 -16.15 -31.32 -1.10
C LYS A 75 -15.05 -30.31 -0.79
N HIS A 76 -13.80 -30.75 -0.65
CA HIS A 76 -12.64 -29.88 -0.46
C HIS A 76 -12.47 -28.91 -1.65
N GLU A 77 -12.38 -29.44 -2.88
CA GLU A 77 -12.20 -28.63 -4.08
C GLU A 77 -13.43 -27.77 -4.40
N HIS A 78 -14.63 -28.29 -4.16
CA HIS A 78 -15.87 -27.54 -4.28
C HIS A 78 -15.92 -26.34 -3.33
N THR A 79 -15.29 -26.44 -2.15
CA THR A 79 -15.17 -25.30 -1.23
C THR A 79 -14.28 -24.20 -1.81
N HIS A 80 -13.18 -24.56 -2.47
CA HIS A 80 -12.32 -23.60 -3.18
C HIS A 80 -13.04 -22.92 -4.36
N LEU A 81 -13.87 -23.68 -5.08
CA LEU A 81 -14.74 -23.16 -6.13
C LEU A 81 -15.77 -22.17 -5.56
N LYS A 82 -16.49 -22.58 -4.52
CA LYS A 82 -17.57 -21.79 -3.88
C LYS A 82 -17.07 -20.49 -3.26
N ASN A 83 -15.90 -20.50 -2.63
CA ASN A 83 -15.31 -19.32 -2.00
C ASN A 83 -14.51 -18.44 -2.99
N HIS A 84 -14.41 -18.86 -4.25
CA HIS A 84 -13.61 -18.19 -5.28
C HIS A 84 -12.14 -17.98 -4.87
N ASP A 85 -11.52 -18.99 -4.26
CA ASP A 85 -10.22 -18.82 -3.61
C ASP A 85 -9.09 -18.44 -4.58
N ASN A 86 -9.19 -18.84 -5.85
CA ASN A 86 -8.24 -18.42 -6.89
C ASN A 86 -8.37 -16.93 -7.22
N LEU A 87 -9.59 -16.38 -7.20
CA LEU A 87 -9.82 -14.95 -7.43
C LEU A 87 -9.28 -14.13 -6.25
N VAL A 88 -9.52 -14.57 -5.02
CA VAL A 88 -8.99 -13.88 -3.84
C VAL A 88 -7.46 -13.98 -3.77
N LYS A 89 -6.85 -15.13 -4.10
CA LYS A 89 -5.39 -15.25 -4.27
C LYS A 89 -4.85 -14.25 -5.29
N LEU A 90 -5.55 -14.05 -6.41
CA LEU A 90 -5.18 -13.05 -7.42
C LEU A 90 -5.26 -11.62 -6.87
N LEU A 91 -6.31 -11.29 -6.11
CA LEU A 91 -6.45 -9.98 -5.45
C LEU A 91 -5.34 -9.76 -4.42
N CYS A 92 -5.02 -10.76 -3.59
CA CYS A 92 -3.92 -10.69 -2.64
C CYS A 92 -2.58 -10.46 -3.35
N LEU A 93 -2.34 -11.12 -4.49
CA LEU A 93 -1.15 -10.87 -5.31
C LEU A 93 -1.13 -9.45 -5.91
N PHE A 94 -2.28 -8.90 -6.29
CA PHE A 94 -2.39 -7.54 -6.77
C PHE A 94 -2.07 -6.52 -5.66
N VAL A 95 -2.64 -6.69 -4.47
CA VAL A 95 -2.32 -5.89 -3.27
C VAL A 95 -0.83 -5.98 -2.95
N LEU A 96 -0.23 -7.16 -3.07
CA LEU A 96 1.19 -7.38 -2.86
C LEU A 96 2.07 -6.68 -3.93
N CYS A 97 1.54 -6.46 -5.13
CA CYS A 97 2.23 -5.69 -6.16
C CYS A 97 2.21 -4.19 -5.85
N LEU A 98 1.08 -3.67 -5.35
CA LEU A 98 0.93 -2.26 -4.96
C LEU A 98 1.75 -1.94 -3.70
N HIS A 99 1.59 -2.76 -2.66
CA HIS A 99 2.22 -2.58 -1.35
C HIS A 99 3.46 -3.45 -1.18
N TRP A 100 4.31 -3.53 -2.21
CA TRP A 100 5.43 -4.46 -2.25
C TRP A 100 6.46 -4.28 -1.11
N MET A 101 6.55 -3.08 -0.54
CA MET A 101 7.39 -2.75 0.63
C MET A 101 6.71 -3.05 1.97
N ASN A 102 5.41 -3.32 1.98
CA ASN A 102 4.67 -3.56 3.20
C ASN A 102 4.74 -5.06 3.60
N PRO A 103 5.40 -5.42 4.71
CA PRO A 103 5.46 -6.82 5.16
C PRO A 103 4.08 -7.42 5.47
N VAL A 104 3.10 -6.58 5.84
CA VAL A 104 1.73 -7.01 6.16
C VAL A 104 1.01 -7.56 4.92
N ALA A 105 1.33 -7.07 3.72
CA ALA A 105 0.75 -7.60 2.49
C ALA A 105 1.18 -9.05 2.22
N TYR A 106 2.41 -9.43 2.57
CA TYR A 106 2.88 -10.82 2.46
C TYR A 106 2.21 -11.71 3.51
N LEU A 107 2.04 -11.19 4.73
CA LEU A 107 1.36 -11.89 5.81
C LEU A 107 -0.10 -12.18 5.43
N LEU A 108 -0.79 -11.23 4.82
CA LEU A 108 -2.16 -11.40 4.34
C LEU A 108 -2.27 -12.54 3.32
N LEU A 109 -1.38 -12.58 2.32
CA LEU A 109 -1.37 -13.69 1.35
C LEU A 109 -1.13 -15.03 2.04
N PHE A 110 -0.17 -15.10 2.96
CA PHE A 110 0.15 -16.33 3.70
C PHE A 110 -1.02 -16.82 4.57
N LEU A 111 -1.62 -15.91 5.36
CA LEU A 111 -2.78 -16.21 6.20
C LEU A 111 -3.97 -16.64 5.36
N TYR A 112 -4.20 -16.00 4.22
CA TYR A 112 -5.30 -16.37 3.35
C TYR A 112 -5.14 -17.78 2.78
N ILE A 113 -3.97 -18.12 2.24
CA ILE A 113 -3.74 -19.47 1.69
C ILE A 113 -3.93 -20.53 2.79
N ASP A 114 -3.40 -20.31 3.98
CA ASP A 114 -3.51 -21.26 5.09
C ASP A 114 -4.95 -21.41 5.62
N THR A 115 -5.68 -20.31 5.72
CA THR A 115 -7.08 -20.33 6.18
C THR A 115 -8.01 -20.98 5.16
N ALA A 116 -7.79 -20.76 3.86
CA ALA A 116 -8.54 -21.41 2.81
C ALA A 116 -8.45 -22.94 2.90
N GLU A 117 -7.25 -23.50 3.09
CA GLU A 117 -7.04 -24.94 3.24
C GLU A 117 -7.74 -25.50 4.50
N ILE A 118 -7.62 -24.81 5.64
CA ILE A 118 -8.27 -25.23 6.90
C ILE A 118 -9.80 -25.23 6.75
N VAL A 119 -10.35 -24.22 6.08
CA VAL A 119 -11.80 -24.13 5.84
C VAL A 119 -12.25 -25.25 4.91
N SER A 120 -11.56 -25.48 3.79
CA SER A 120 -11.86 -26.57 2.86
C SER A 120 -11.78 -27.95 3.52
N ASP A 121 -10.72 -28.22 4.30
CA ASP A 121 -10.59 -29.46 5.08
C ASP A 121 -11.74 -29.65 6.07
N SER A 122 -12.15 -28.57 6.75
CA SER A 122 -13.24 -28.61 7.73
C SER A 122 -14.62 -28.89 7.11
N VAL A 123 -14.82 -28.47 5.85
CA VAL A 123 -16.04 -28.75 5.08
C VAL A 123 -16.01 -30.17 4.51
N ALA A 124 -14.84 -30.63 4.05
CA ALA A 124 -14.64 -31.99 3.54
C ALA A 124 -15.03 -33.05 4.58
N VAL A 125 -14.63 -32.85 5.83
CA VAL A 125 -14.92 -33.79 6.94
C VAL A 125 -16.22 -33.50 7.70
N ASP A 126 -17.03 -32.54 7.24
CA ASP A 126 -18.25 -32.15 7.95
C ASP A 126 -19.29 -33.27 7.90
N GLY A 127 -19.77 -33.69 9.08
CA GLY A 127 -20.69 -34.82 9.23
C GLY A 127 -20.02 -36.20 9.13
N CYS A 128 -18.70 -36.29 8.90
CA CYS A 128 -17.98 -37.55 8.86
C CYS A 128 -17.64 -38.08 10.27
N THR A 129 -17.60 -39.41 10.41
CA THR A 129 -17.10 -40.12 11.60
C THR A 129 -15.60 -39.88 11.79
N LYS A 130 -15.10 -40.10 13.00
CA LYS A 130 -13.67 -39.91 13.31
C LYS A 130 -12.76 -40.78 12.44
N GLU A 131 -13.17 -42.01 12.14
CA GLU A 131 -12.46 -42.94 11.25
C GLU A 131 -12.30 -42.35 9.84
N LYS A 132 -13.40 -41.86 9.25
CA LYS A 132 -13.36 -41.21 7.93
C LYS A 132 -12.49 -39.94 7.91
N ARG A 133 -12.36 -39.22 9.04
CA ARG A 133 -11.41 -38.09 9.14
C ARG A 133 -9.96 -38.56 9.16
N GLN A 134 -9.68 -39.73 9.73
CA GLN A 134 -8.34 -40.32 9.75
C GLN A 134 -7.94 -40.84 8.37
N ASP A 135 -8.88 -41.46 7.64
CA ASP A 135 -8.68 -41.89 6.26
C ASP A 135 -8.32 -40.68 5.38
N TYR A 136 -9.13 -39.61 5.47
CA TYR A 136 -8.85 -38.35 4.78
C TYR A 136 -7.51 -37.74 5.16
N ALA A 137 -7.17 -37.69 6.46
CA ALA A 137 -5.87 -37.19 6.91
C ALA A 137 -4.69 -38.00 6.36
N SER A 138 -4.86 -39.32 6.24
CA SER A 138 -3.86 -40.22 5.66
C SER A 138 -3.69 -39.97 4.16
N LEU A 139 -4.80 -39.75 3.44
CA LEU A 139 -4.79 -39.35 2.03
C LEU A 139 -4.05 -38.02 1.83
N LEU A 140 -4.29 -37.00 2.67
CA LEU A 140 -3.57 -35.72 2.59
C LEU A 140 -2.06 -35.88 2.79
N VAL A 141 -1.63 -36.80 3.67
CA VAL A 141 -0.21 -37.10 3.89
C VAL A 141 0.40 -37.79 2.68
N LEU A 142 -0.33 -38.70 2.05
CA LEU A 142 0.11 -39.43 0.86
C LEU A 142 0.23 -38.48 -0.35
N GLU A 143 -0.79 -37.66 -0.59
CA GLU A 143 -0.78 -36.62 -1.63
C GLU A 143 0.32 -35.58 -1.41
N ALA A 144 0.63 -35.23 -0.17
CA ALA A 144 1.76 -34.34 0.13
C ALA A 144 3.13 -35.00 -0.13
N ALA A 145 3.19 -36.34 -0.19
CA ALA A 145 4.42 -37.09 -0.46
C ALA A 145 4.67 -37.32 -1.96
N THR A 146 3.63 -37.27 -2.80
CA THR A 146 3.74 -37.40 -4.25
C THR A 146 4.18 -36.07 -4.89
N SER A 147 5.14 -36.13 -5.80
CA SER A 147 5.73 -34.93 -6.42
C SER A 147 4.82 -34.36 -7.50
N ASP A 148 4.36 -33.13 -7.29
CA ASP A 148 3.48 -32.43 -8.23
C ASP A 148 4.24 -31.41 -9.09
N ILE A 149 3.93 -31.37 -10.39
CA ILE A 149 4.59 -30.55 -11.45
C ILE A 149 4.00 -29.13 -11.52
N ARG A 150 3.20 -28.71 -10.54
CA ARG A 150 2.51 -27.42 -10.55
C ARG A 150 3.45 -26.20 -10.40
N PRO A 151 3.15 -25.08 -11.09
CA PRO A 151 3.82 -23.80 -10.87
C PRO A 151 3.70 -23.36 -9.40
N ALA A 152 4.75 -22.73 -8.85
CA ALA A 152 4.82 -22.33 -7.43
C ALA A 152 3.64 -21.49 -6.90
N VAL A 153 2.90 -20.83 -7.78
CA VAL A 153 1.73 -19.98 -7.43
C VAL A 153 0.43 -20.81 -7.35
N TRP A 154 0.44 -22.03 -7.88
CA TRP A 154 -0.65 -23.01 -7.85
C TRP A 154 -0.38 -24.19 -6.92
N LYS A 155 0.75 -24.16 -6.24
CA LYS A 155 0.97 -24.96 -5.05
C LYS A 155 -0.01 -24.46 -3.99
N ASN A 156 -1.20 -25.05 -3.97
CA ASN A 156 -2.00 -25.12 -2.76
C ASN A 156 -1.10 -25.76 -1.69
N ASN A 157 -1.20 -25.33 -0.42
CA ASN A 157 -0.36 -25.90 0.66
C ASN A 157 -0.66 -27.40 0.91
N LEU A 158 -1.47 -28.01 0.05
CA LEU A 158 -1.67 -29.44 -0.10
C LEU A 158 -0.54 -30.14 -0.91
N SER A 159 0.07 -29.51 -1.91
CA SER A 159 1.20 -30.10 -2.67
C SER A 159 2.52 -29.35 -2.40
N GLY A 160 3.11 -29.70 -1.25
CA GLY A 160 4.38 -29.14 -0.78
C GLY A 160 5.58 -29.96 -1.23
N HIS A 161 6.20 -29.59 -2.35
CA HIS A 161 7.57 -30.05 -2.65
C HIS A 161 8.56 -28.88 -2.75
N LYS A 162 9.48 -28.87 -1.78
CA LYS A 162 10.88 -28.42 -1.91
C LYS A 162 11.78 -29.59 -1.50
N ASN A 163 12.91 -29.75 -2.18
CA ASN A 163 13.90 -30.83 -1.98
C ASN A 163 14.57 -30.88 -0.59
N ASN A 164 14.23 -29.98 0.33
CA ASN A 164 14.54 -30.09 1.75
C ASN A 164 13.23 -30.05 2.52
N LYS A 165 12.83 -31.16 3.13
CA LYS A 165 11.71 -31.24 4.10
C LYS A 165 12.11 -30.51 5.40
N GLU A 166 12.33 -29.21 5.32
CA GLU A 166 12.46 -28.35 6.48
C GLU A 166 11.08 -28.19 7.13
N GLY A 167 10.99 -28.36 8.46
CA GLY A 167 9.77 -28.65 9.22
C GLY A 167 8.57 -27.70 9.11
N LYS A 168 8.58 -26.70 8.23
CA LYS A 168 7.48 -25.77 7.98
C LYS A 168 6.29 -26.42 7.24
N ASP A 169 6.55 -27.27 6.26
CA ASP A 169 5.49 -27.94 5.48
C ASP A 169 4.78 -28.99 6.35
N PHE A 170 5.56 -29.78 7.10
CA PHE A 170 5.03 -30.71 8.10
C PHE A 170 4.24 -30.01 9.22
N LYS A 171 4.71 -28.84 9.69
CA LYS A 171 3.97 -28.03 10.67
C LYS A 171 2.63 -27.54 10.14
N THR A 172 2.55 -27.19 8.85
CA THR A 172 1.33 -26.75 8.18
C THR A 172 0.34 -27.92 8.04
N LEU A 173 0.81 -29.08 7.59
CA LEU A 173 -0.01 -30.29 7.50
C LEU A 173 -0.50 -30.78 8.87
N LYS A 174 0.37 -30.79 9.88
CA LYS A 174 -0.01 -31.10 11.27
C LYS A 174 -1.09 -30.15 11.80
N ARG A 175 -1.02 -28.87 11.44
CA ARG A 175 -2.03 -27.89 11.83
C ARG A 175 -3.38 -28.19 11.18
N ARG A 176 -3.41 -28.49 9.88
CA ARG A 176 -4.62 -28.91 9.16
C ARG A 176 -5.28 -30.13 9.82
N ILE A 177 -4.50 -31.19 10.05
CA ILE A 177 -4.96 -32.42 10.72
C ILE A 177 -5.50 -32.12 12.12
N ASN A 178 -4.81 -31.29 12.91
CA ASN A 178 -5.29 -30.94 14.25
C ASN A 178 -6.62 -30.16 14.20
N TYR A 179 -6.79 -29.26 13.24
CA TYR A 179 -8.03 -28.49 13.10
C TYR A 179 -9.22 -29.35 12.63
N MET A 180 -9.03 -30.25 11.67
CA MET A 180 -10.10 -31.15 11.20
C MET A 180 -10.53 -32.16 12.29
N MET A 181 -9.60 -32.53 13.18
CA MET A 181 -9.84 -33.47 14.28
C MET A 181 -10.54 -32.83 15.48
N LYS A 182 -10.43 -31.50 15.66
CA LYS A 182 -11.13 -30.77 16.72
C LYS A 182 -12.56 -30.45 16.31
N GLU A 183 -13.54 -30.90 17.10
CA GLU A 183 -14.95 -30.57 16.86
C GLU A 183 -15.26 -29.07 17.05
N LYS A 184 -16.30 -28.64 16.34
CA LYS A 184 -16.65 -27.28 15.88
C LYS A 184 -16.33 -26.10 16.83
N ARG A 185 -15.60 -25.12 16.29
CA ARG A 185 -15.85 -23.67 16.54
C ARG A 185 -16.01 -22.93 15.20
N LYS A 186 -17.06 -23.27 14.44
CA LYS A 186 -17.30 -22.77 13.08
C LYS A 186 -17.55 -21.26 12.95
N GLY A 187 -17.74 -20.51 14.05
CA GLY A 187 -17.98 -19.07 14.00
C GLY A 187 -16.75 -18.19 14.25
N MET A 188 -15.72 -18.69 14.94
CA MET A 188 -14.66 -17.81 15.48
C MET A 188 -13.55 -17.52 14.46
N LEU A 189 -13.23 -18.50 13.60
CA LEU A 189 -12.19 -18.36 12.58
C LEU A 189 -12.62 -17.42 11.46
N GLN A 190 -13.86 -17.57 10.95
CA GLN A 190 -14.42 -16.66 9.94
C GLN A 190 -14.55 -15.22 10.48
N ARG A 191 -14.96 -15.06 11.74
CA ARG A 191 -14.97 -13.74 12.42
C ARG A 191 -13.56 -13.18 12.59
N GLY A 192 -12.58 -14.01 12.93
CA GLY A 192 -11.17 -13.59 13.06
C GLY A 192 -10.57 -13.13 11.73
N ILE A 193 -10.86 -13.84 10.64
CA ILE A 193 -10.43 -13.45 9.28
C ILE A 193 -11.09 -12.14 8.86
N MET A 194 -12.39 -11.98 9.10
CA MET A 194 -13.12 -10.74 8.79
C MET A 194 -12.53 -9.54 9.55
N VAL A 195 -12.28 -9.70 10.86
CA VAL A 195 -11.68 -8.64 11.70
C VAL A 195 -10.26 -8.30 11.25
N ALA A 196 -9.45 -9.29 10.88
CA ALA A 196 -8.09 -9.07 10.39
C ALA A 196 -8.07 -8.33 9.05
N VAL A 197 -8.96 -8.68 8.12
CA VAL A 197 -9.09 -8.01 6.82
C VAL A 197 -9.60 -6.57 6.99
N SER A 198 -10.57 -6.33 7.89
CA SER A 198 -11.01 -4.96 8.22
C SER A 198 -9.91 -4.14 8.90
N ALA A 199 -9.11 -4.73 9.79
CA ALA A 199 -8.00 -4.01 10.43
C ALA A 199 -6.90 -3.65 9.41
N LEU A 200 -6.61 -4.56 8.48
CA LEU A 200 -5.61 -4.33 7.43
C LEU A 200 -6.03 -3.23 6.45
N THR A 201 -7.31 -3.17 6.09
CA THR A 201 -7.84 -2.11 5.20
C THR A 201 -7.82 -0.74 5.88
N VAL A 202 -8.18 -0.67 7.17
CA VAL A 202 -8.07 0.57 7.96
C VAL A 202 -6.61 1.02 8.08
N MET A 203 -5.67 0.13 8.42
CA MET A 203 -4.25 0.50 8.53
C MET A 203 -3.63 0.93 7.19
N ALA A 204 -4.04 0.34 6.07
CA ALA A 204 -3.61 0.76 4.75
C ALA A 204 -4.10 2.17 4.39
N SER A 205 -5.30 2.57 4.83
CA SER A 205 -5.81 3.92 4.65
C SER A 205 -5.10 4.96 5.54
N VAL A 206 -4.78 4.62 6.79
CA VAL A 206 -4.13 5.56 7.72
C VAL A 206 -2.69 5.91 7.29
N GLY A 207 -1.99 4.98 6.63
CA GLY A 207 -0.65 5.25 6.07
C GLY A 207 -0.62 6.31 4.98
N THR A 208 -1.75 6.56 4.29
CA THR A 208 -1.84 7.64 3.29
C THR A 208 -2.07 9.01 3.92
N VAL A 209 -2.65 9.07 5.12
CA VAL A 209 -2.93 10.33 5.84
C VAL A 209 -1.65 10.88 6.47
N MET A 210 -0.76 10.03 6.98
CA MET A 210 0.52 10.44 7.57
C MET A 210 1.59 10.82 6.51
N ALA A 211 1.37 10.49 5.24
CA ALA A 211 2.23 10.93 4.14
C ALA A 211 1.81 12.30 3.56
N TYR A 212 0.73 12.88 4.08
CA TYR A 212 0.31 14.25 3.81
C TYR A 212 1.01 15.23 4.75
N GLU A 213 2.32 15.07 4.96
CA GLU A 213 3.11 16.27 5.12
C GLU A 213 3.08 16.93 3.74
N PRO A 214 2.60 18.18 3.60
CA PRO A 214 2.64 18.84 2.30
C PRO A 214 4.09 18.76 1.82
N ILE A 215 4.28 18.23 0.60
CA ILE A 215 5.56 18.40 -0.10
C ILE A 215 5.89 19.88 0.02
N GLN A 216 6.93 20.20 0.80
CA GLN A 216 7.47 21.54 0.81
C GLN A 216 7.88 21.80 -0.63
N SER A 217 7.11 22.65 -1.31
CA SER A 217 7.40 23.09 -2.67
C SER A 217 8.64 23.98 -2.59
N SER A 218 9.82 23.35 -2.57
CA SER A 218 11.02 23.98 -3.06
C SER A 218 10.91 24.01 -4.58
N ASP A 219 10.84 25.21 -5.15
CA ASP A 219 11.58 25.63 -6.36
C ASP A 219 11.07 27.00 -6.89
N VAL A 220 11.04 28.02 -6.03
CA VAL A 220 11.21 29.41 -6.47
C VAL A 220 12.07 30.09 -5.42
N SER A 221 13.22 30.61 -5.83
CA SER A 221 14.07 31.38 -4.92
C SER A 221 13.32 32.66 -4.57
N VAL A 222 13.33 33.07 -3.29
CA VAL A 222 12.65 34.32 -2.87
C VAL A 222 13.20 35.54 -3.62
N SER A 223 14.42 35.47 -4.14
CA SER A 223 14.95 36.48 -5.06
C SER A 223 14.17 36.56 -6.37
N ASP A 224 13.75 35.43 -6.97
CA ASP A 224 13.00 35.45 -8.24
C ASP A 224 11.59 36.03 -8.06
N SER A 225 10.95 35.75 -6.91
CA SER A 225 9.64 36.32 -6.60
C SER A 225 9.69 37.76 -6.10
N ILE A 226 10.85 38.31 -5.73
CA ILE A 226 11.01 39.75 -5.46
C ILE A 226 11.39 40.50 -6.75
N SER A 227 12.18 39.89 -7.64
CA SER A 227 12.63 40.52 -8.88
C SER A 227 11.54 40.66 -9.96
N ASP A 228 10.51 39.80 -9.95
CA ASP A 228 9.46 39.80 -10.98
C ASP A 228 8.40 40.91 -10.83
N TYR A 229 8.50 41.77 -9.79
CA TYR A 229 7.57 42.89 -9.55
C TYR A 229 8.15 44.27 -9.87
N ASP A 230 9.37 44.34 -10.41
CA ASP A 230 9.81 45.54 -11.12
C ASP A 230 9.29 45.47 -12.55
N LEU A 231 8.10 46.06 -12.79
CA LEU A 231 7.69 46.83 -13.97
C LEU A 231 6.16 46.97 -14.04
N ASP A 232 5.71 48.23 -14.01
CA ASP A 232 4.37 48.72 -14.42
C ASP A 232 3.13 48.02 -13.82
N PHE A 233 2.60 48.58 -12.73
CA PHE A 233 1.16 48.48 -12.50
C PHE A 233 0.58 49.75 -11.88
N THR A 234 -0.10 50.50 -12.74
CA THR A 234 -1.03 51.59 -12.45
C THR A 234 -2.14 51.16 -11.48
N ASP A 235 -2.35 51.96 -10.44
CA ASP A 235 -3.63 52.35 -9.84
C ASP A 235 -4.77 51.31 -9.94
N PHE A 236 -4.85 50.39 -8.98
CA PHE A 236 -6.11 49.73 -8.63
C PHE A 236 -6.13 49.44 -7.13
N GLY A 237 -6.87 50.27 -6.39
CA GLY A 237 -7.11 50.08 -4.96
C GLY A 237 -7.94 48.82 -4.70
N PHE A 238 -7.48 48.01 -3.76
CA PHE A 238 -8.29 46.96 -3.15
C PHE A 238 -8.17 47.06 -1.62
N GLU A 239 -9.33 47.14 -0.97
CA GLU A 239 -9.46 47.32 0.47
C GLU A 239 -8.93 46.10 1.23
N ALA A 240 -7.99 46.34 2.16
CA ALA A 240 -7.45 45.32 3.04
C ALA A 240 -8.43 45.04 4.20
N ASP A 241 -8.78 43.77 4.33
CA ASP A 241 -9.63 43.23 5.39
C ASP A 241 -8.88 43.31 6.73
N ASN A 242 -9.36 44.14 7.65
CA ASN A 242 -8.76 44.38 8.96
C ASN A 242 -9.15 43.28 9.94
N ASN A 243 -8.24 42.34 10.23
CA ASN A 243 -8.32 41.49 11.42
C ASN A 243 -6.95 41.31 12.09
N ILE A 244 -6.68 42.21 13.03
CA ILE A 244 -6.07 42.04 14.36
C ILE A 244 -5.09 40.85 14.52
N VAL A 245 -3.85 41.06 14.06
CA VAL A 245 -2.63 40.74 14.83
C VAL A 245 -1.70 41.94 14.66
N ASP A 246 -1.27 42.49 15.79
CA ASP A 246 -0.86 43.87 15.97
C ASP A 246 0.34 44.32 15.14
N ASN A 247 0.12 45.44 14.44
CA ASN A 247 1.06 46.49 14.04
C ASN A 247 2.52 46.29 14.49
N ILE A 248 3.31 45.56 13.69
CA ILE A 248 4.74 45.84 13.65
C ILE A 248 4.85 47.22 13.01
N ASP A 249 5.13 48.24 13.83
CA ASP A 249 5.42 49.58 13.33
C ASP A 249 6.67 49.50 12.46
N THR A 250 6.45 49.46 11.15
CA THR A 250 7.54 49.31 10.18
C THR A 250 8.54 50.44 10.31
N SER A 251 8.20 51.60 10.92
CA SER A 251 9.13 52.71 11.18
C SER A 251 10.27 52.39 12.16
N ILE A 252 10.14 51.33 12.97
CA ILE A 252 11.12 50.91 13.98
C ILE A 252 12.14 49.90 13.42
N ILE A 253 11.94 49.41 12.19
CA ILE A 253 12.81 48.41 11.58
C ILE A 253 14.14 49.08 11.16
N ASP A 254 15.24 48.46 11.57
CA ASP A 254 16.59 48.95 11.27
C ASP A 254 17.07 48.40 9.91
N PHE A 255 17.01 49.25 8.89
CA PHE A 255 17.53 48.97 7.54
C PHE A 255 18.95 49.52 7.30
N SER A 256 19.69 49.89 8.36
CA SER A 256 21.01 50.49 8.23
C SER A 256 22.05 49.54 7.62
N GLU A 257 21.90 48.23 7.85
CA GLU A 257 22.84 47.22 7.34
C GLU A 257 22.40 46.63 5.98
N THR A 258 21.11 46.37 5.79
CA THR A 258 20.54 45.71 4.60
C THR A 258 19.12 46.19 4.31
N ASN A 259 18.73 46.18 3.04
CA ASN A 259 17.35 46.48 2.64
C ASN A 259 16.35 45.36 2.96
N ASP A 260 16.84 44.17 3.31
CA ASP A 260 16.02 43.00 3.66
C ASP A 260 16.24 42.61 5.13
N VAL A 261 15.17 42.57 5.92
CA VAL A 261 15.19 42.21 7.34
C VAL A 261 14.10 41.18 7.65
N PHE A 262 14.48 40.06 8.23
CA PHE A 262 13.54 39.04 8.71
C PHE A 262 13.23 39.25 10.20
N ILE A 263 11.96 39.23 10.56
CA ILE A 263 11.47 39.35 11.94
C ILE A 263 10.79 38.04 12.32
N SER A 264 11.31 37.35 13.33
CA SER A 264 10.69 36.14 13.88
C SER A 264 9.42 36.47 14.68
N GLU A 265 8.55 35.48 14.93
CA GLU A 265 7.39 35.64 15.82
C GLU A 265 7.77 36.13 17.23
N ASP A 266 8.99 35.81 17.69
CA ASP A 266 9.55 36.29 18.97
C ASP A 266 10.10 37.73 18.93
N GLY A 267 9.90 38.45 17.82
CA GLY A 267 10.31 39.86 17.65
C GLY A 267 11.81 40.09 17.36
N THR A 268 12.59 39.02 17.15
CA THR A 268 14.02 39.12 16.83
C THR A 268 14.20 39.54 15.36
N GLN A 269 14.91 40.65 15.13
CA GLN A 269 15.23 41.16 13.79
C GLN A 269 16.58 40.60 13.31
N ILE A 270 16.61 40.09 12.08
CA ILE A 270 17.79 39.46 11.47
C ILE A 270 18.03 40.08 10.08
N PRO A 271 19.10 40.86 9.88
CA PRO A 271 19.44 41.44 8.58
C PRO A 271 19.93 40.35 7.60
N ILE A 272 19.49 40.42 6.35
CA ILE A 272 19.81 39.43 5.31
C ILE A 272 20.92 39.99 4.42
N LYS A 273 22.16 39.54 4.66
CA LYS A 273 23.37 40.13 4.04
C LYS A 273 23.82 39.55 2.70
N ASP A 274 23.43 38.33 2.36
CA ASP A 274 23.48 37.79 0.98
C ASP A 274 23.15 36.30 1.03
N LEU A 275 22.36 35.84 0.05
CA LEU A 275 21.82 34.48 0.00
C LEU A 275 22.73 33.48 -0.76
N SER A 276 24.02 33.76 -0.91
CA SER A 276 24.96 33.01 -1.77
C SER A 276 25.81 31.96 -1.03
N ALA A 277 25.26 31.31 0.00
CA ALA A 277 25.88 30.11 0.59
C ALA A 277 25.35 28.81 -0.07
N PRO A 278 26.20 27.81 -0.35
CA PRO A 278 25.79 26.57 -1.01
C PRO A 278 24.83 25.76 -0.13
N ARG A 279 23.60 25.54 -0.64
CA ARG A 279 22.43 25.07 0.14
C ARG A 279 22.22 23.57 0.11
N ALA A 280 23.09 22.81 -0.54
CA ALA A 280 22.78 21.47 -1.02
C ALA A 280 22.61 20.37 0.07
N ILE A 281 22.84 20.66 1.36
CA ILE A 281 22.89 19.62 2.42
C ILE A 281 22.14 20.02 3.71
N CYS A 282 21.34 21.08 3.73
CA CYS A 282 20.67 21.49 4.96
C CYS A 282 19.37 20.70 5.21
N THR A 283 19.25 20.05 6.38
CA THR A 283 17.96 19.62 6.92
C THR A 283 17.27 20.82 7.56
N HIS A 284 16.39 21.47 6.79
CA HIS A 284 15.77 22.74 7.15
C HIS A 284 14.99 22.64 8.47
N SER A 285 15.29 23.54 9.42
CA SER A 285 14.52 23.80 10.64
C SER A 285 13.87 25.16 10.47
N MET A 286 12.59 25.19 10.11
CA MET A 286 11.89 26.40 9.67
C MET A 286 11.20 27.09 10.83
N ILE A 287 11.40 28.41 10.98
CA ILE A 287 10.63 29.29 11.85
C ILE A 287 9.74 30.19 10.99
N ASN A 288 8.52 30.46 11.44
CA ASN A 288 7.62 31.43 10.82
C ASN A 288 8.02 32.87 11.17
N GLY A 289 7.81 33.80 10.25
CA GLY A 289 8.01 35.22 10.53
C GLY A 289 7.66 36.10 9.33
N TYR A 290 8.18 37.32 9.37
CA TYR A 290 7.91 38.36 8.38
C TYR A 290 9.22 38.85 7.76
N LEU A 291 9.31 38.80 6.44
CA LEU A 291 10.38 39.43 5.67
C LEU A 291 9.95 40.85 5.30
N ASN A 292 10.77 41.83 5.64
CA ASN A 292 10.54 43.24 5.33
C ASN A 292 11.60 43.69 4.32
N ASN A 293 11.15 44.07 3.12
CA ASN A 293 11.99 44.62 2.07
C ASN A 293 11.75 46.14 1.97
N HIS A 294 12.82 46.92 2.05
CA HIS A 294 12.79 48.37 2.01
C HIS A 294 13.28 48.90 0.65
N SER A 295 12.43 49.67 -0.02
CA SER A 295 12.74 50.36 -1.28
C SER A 295 12.65 51.88 -1.12
N SER A 296 13.71 52.60 -1.48
CA SER A 296 13.75 54.07 -1.37
C SER A 296 13.15 54.71 -2.63
N ASN A 297 12.17 55.60 -2.46
CA ASN A 297 11.62 56.37 -3.57
C ASN A 297 12.53 57.59 -3.81
N GLY A 298 12.89 57.90 -5.07
CA GLY A 298 13.83 58.98 -5.42
C GLY A 298 13.43 60.40 -4.97
N SER A 299 12.22 60.58 -4.44
CA SER A 299 11.67 61.80 -3.85
C SER A 299 11.95 61.98 -2.34
N GLY A 300 12.68 61.06 -1.70
CA GLY A 300 12.96 61.09 -0.25
C GLY A 300 11.99 60.29 0.62
N GLY A 301 10.99 59.64 0.00
CA GLY A 301 10.11 58.67 0.63
C GLY A 301 10.66 57.23 0.57
N CYS A 302 9.93 56.28 1.14
CA CYS A 302 10.22 54.84 1.02
C CYS A 302 8.96 53.99 0.97
N THR A 303 9.07 52.78 0.45
CA THR A 303 8.04 51.74 0.47
C THR A 303 8.63 50.50 1.13
N VAL A 304 7.94 49.97 2.14
CA VAL A 304 8.30 48.72 2.82
C VAL A 304 7.30 47.65 2.46
N TYR A 305 7.77 46.57 1.83
CA TYR A 305 6.98 45.38 1.51
C TYR A 305 7.15 44.35 2.62
N VAL A 306 6.05 43.89 3.20
CA VAL A 306 6.03 42.89 4.26
C VAL A 306 5.51 41.58 3.69
N TYR A 307 6.32 40.54 3.73
CA TYR A 307 5.98 39.19 3.29
C TYR A 307 5.90 38.25 4.48
N LYS A 308 4.82 37.49 4.59
CA LYS A 308 4.73 36.36 5.53
C LYS A 308 5.49 35.18 4.93
N CYS A 309 6.50 34.67 5.63
CA CYS A 309 7.37 33.60 5.12
C CYS A 309 7.95 32.73 6.25
N GLN A 310 8.65 31.67 5.87
CA GLN A 310 9.39 30.81 6.78
C GLN A 310 10.89 30.95 6.54
N ARG A 311 11.69 31.04 7.61
CA ARG A 311 13.16 31.10 7.55
C ARG A 311 13.77 29.89 8.25
N CYS A 312 14.73 29.25 7.60
CA CYS A 312 15.52 28.20 8.21
C CYS A 312 16.54 28.79 9.20
N GLU A 313 16.52 28.33 10.46
CA GLU A 313 17.48 28.73 11.50
C GLU A 313 18.93 28.44 11.11
N LYS A 314 19.16 27.32 10.42
CA LYS A 314 20.50 26.79 10.17
C LYS A 314 21.18 27.40 8.94
N CYS A 315 20.42 27.63 7.87
CA CYS A 315 20.98 28.07 6.59
C CYS A 315 20.41 29.39 6.06
N GLY A 316 19.47 30.01 6.78
CA GLY A 316 18.85 31.26 6.36
C GLY A 316 17.97 31.17 5.10
N TYR A 317 17.70 29.96 4.61
CA TYR A 317 16.78 29.73 3.49
C TYR A 317 15.38 30.24 3.82
N LEU A 318 14.76 30.98 2.89
CA LEU A 318 13.41 31.48 3.01
C LEU A 318 12.47 30.68 2.11
N ALA A 319 11.29 30.33 2.63
CA ALA A 319 10.25 29.58 1.93
C ALA A 319 8.87 30.21 2.11
N ASN A 320 7.95 29.90 1.19
CA ASN A 320 6.53 30.25 1.28
C ASN A 320 6.27 31.75 1.50
N ALA A 321 7.02 32.62 0.81
CA ALA A 321 6.83 34.07 0.90
C ALA A 321 5.52 34.48 0.22
N THR A 322 4.65 35.14 0.98
CA THR A 322 3.37 35.69 0.52
C THR A 322 3.27 37.15 0.93
N LEU A 323 2.92 38.05 0.01
CA LEU A 323 2.77 39.47 0.32
C LEU A 323 1.65 39.65 1.35
N TYR A 324 1.99 40.25 2.48
CA TYR A 324 1.06 40.48 3.59
C TYR A 324 0.60 41.93 3.63
N SER A 325 1.52 42.89 3.50
CA SER A 325 1.18 44.31 3.50
C SER A 325 2.24 45.15 2.78
N THR A 326 1.88 46.38 2.43
CA THR A 326 2.78 47.36 1.81
C THR A 326 2.58 48.71 2.49
N ASN A 327 3.65 49.25 3.06
CA ASN A 327 3.63 50.51 3.81
C ASN A 327 4.46 51.56 3.07
N THR A 328 3.82 52.62 2.61
CA THR A 328 4.49 53.72 1.89
C THR A 328 4.58 54.97 2.74
N TYR A 329 5.77 55.55 2.80
CA TYR A 329 6.09 56.76 3.55
C TYR A 329 6.52 57.88 2.59
N VAL A 330 5.91 59.07 2.75
CA VAL A 330 6.27 60.27 1.97
C VAL A 330 7.66 60.77 2.31
N LYS A 331 8.08 60.62 3.58
CA LYS A 331 9.43 60.85 4.06
C LYS A 331 9.89 59.59 4.78
N CYS A 332 11.02 59.02 4.37
CA CYS A 332 11.56 57.79 4.95
C CYS A 332 11.85 57.98 6.46
N PRO A 333 11.20 57.22 7.36
CA PRO A 333 11.48 57.28 8.80
C PRO A 333 12.72 56.47 9.20
N HIS A 334 13.26 55.66 8.29
CA HIS A 334 14.37 54.73 8.52
C HIS A 334 15.76 55.32 8.20
N LYS A 335 15.83 56.63 7.92
CA LYS A 335 17.04 57.34 7.49
C LYS A 335 17.41 58.49 8.42
#